data_AF-A0A7S2RZW3-F1
#
_entry.id   AF-A0A7S2RZW3-F1
#
_cell.length_a   1.000
_cell.length_b   1.000
_cell.length_c   1.000
_cell.angle_alpha   90.00
_cell.angle_beta   90.00
_cell.angle_gamma   90.00
#
_symmetry.space_group_name_H-M   'P 1'
#
loop_
_entity.id
_entity.type
_entity.pdbx_description
1 polymer ?
#
loop_
_entity_poly.entity_id
_entity_poly.type
_entity_poly.pdbx_seq_one_letter_code
_entity_poly.pdbx_strand_id
1 'polypeptide(L)'
;ERCDRWGAAKRRVCLGVSSSRHESGRSGLRLQGGASAAVLPMAEAEEAVPESPYVKLISAEGHEFIVDRKCAMISGTIRAMLSGDFMEAKGEINFPELKSAILEKVIQYMYYKVKYSKGTQPPPEFEIEPEIALHLLMAANYLDC
;
A
#
# COMPACT_ATOMS: atom_id res chain seq x y z
N GLU A 1 19.91 -4.89 4.94
CA GLU A 1 19.20 -6.16 5.22
C GLU A 1 17.77 -5.87 5.72
N ARG A 2 16.72 -6.34 5.03
CA ARG A 2 15.36 -6.52 5.60
C ARG A 2 14.53 -7.43 4.69
N CYS A 3 14.99 -8.67 4.52
CA CYS A 3 14.19 -9.77 4.01
C CYS A 3 13.73 -10.59 5.24
N ASP A 4 12.58 -11.26 5.12
CA ASP A 4 12.07 -12.26 6.08
C ASP A 4 11.43 -11.73 7.38
N ARG A 5 10.17 -11.29 7.24
CA ARG A 5 9.20 -11.47 8.33
C ARG A 5 7.79 -11.55 7.75
N TRP A 6 7.34 -12.77 7.42
CA TRP A 6 5.97 -13.22 7.67
C TRP A 6 5.80 -14.69 7.25
N GLY A 7 6.34 -15.57 8.08
CA GLY A 7 5.61 -16.75 8.54
C GLY A 7 5.25 -16.48 10.00
N ALA A 8 3.98 -16.61 10.36
CA ALA A 8 3.41 -16.43 11.71
C ALA A 8 3.32 -14.99 12.26
N ALA A 9 2.11 -14.42 12.32
CA ALA A 9 1.67 -13.57 13.43
C ALA A 9 0.17 -13.17 13.36
N LYS A 10 -0.70 -13.97 13.97
CA LYS A 10 -1.77 -13.40 14.83
C LYS A 10 -1.06 -12.78 16.04
N ARG A 11 -1.18 -11.45 16.24
CA ARG A 11 -1.29 -10.72 17.53
C ARG A 11 -0.82 -9.25 17.42
N ARG A 12 -1.77 -8.35 17.73
CA ARG A 12 -1.66 -7.01 18.37
C ARG A 12 -0.27 -6.63 18.88
N VAL A 13 0.23 -5.43 18.57
CA VAL A 13 0.96 -4.54 19.51
C VAL A 13 0.99 -3.10 18.95
N CYS A 14 0.44 -2.16 19.71
CA CYS A 14 0.73 -0.73 19.64
C CYS A 14 2.12 -0.48 20.25
N LEU A 15 2.99 0.26 19.57
CA LEU A 15 4.13 0.90 20.24
C LEU A 15 4.36 2.29 19.63
N GLY A 16 3.95 3.30 20.39
CA GLY A 16 4.50 4.64 20.28
C GLY A 16 5.93 4.67 20.81
N VAL A 17 6.72 5.60 20.29
CA VAL A 17 8.01 5.94 20.88
C VAL A 17 8.07 7.45 21.03
N SER A 18 8.10 7.88 22.29
CA SER A 18 8.43 9.23 22.72
C SER A 18 9.95 9.39 22.65
N SER A 19 10.41 10.47 22.03
CA SER A 19 11.84 10.81 21.96
C SER A 19 12.12 12.03 22.83
N SER A 20 13.10 11.93 23.74
CA SER A 20 13.59 13.10 24.49
C SER A 20 15.07 12.95 24.89
N ARG A 21 15.73 14.12 24.83
CA ARG A 21 17.03 14.58 25.39
C ARG A 21 18.30 14.33 24.58
N HIS A 22 18.94 15.42 24.07
CA HIS A 22 19.88 16.39 24.72
C HIS A 22 21.29 15.80 24.83
N GLU A 23 22.42 16.46 24.63
CA GLU A 23 22.88 17.76 24.10
C GLU A 23 24.44 17.71 24.11
N SER A 24 25.09 18.67 23.44
CA SER A 24 26.48 19.16 23.62
C SER A 24 27.48 18.67 22.56
N GLY A 25 28.32 19.49 21.93
CA GLY A 25 28.51 20.93 21.98
C GLY A 25 29.78 21.38 21.23
N ARG A 26 29.79 22.68 20.88
CA ARG A 26 30.92 23.64 20.71
C ARG A 26 31.76 23.77 19.42
N SER A 27 31.98 25.06 19.13
CA SER A 27 33.04 25.74 18.34
C SER A 27 32.72 25.91 16.86
N GLY A 28 32.76 27.07 16.21
CA GLY A 28 33.14 28.45 16.53
C GLY A 28 33.27 29.24 15.21
N LEU A 29 33.32 30.58 15.31
CA LEU A 29 33.69 31.59 14.27
C LEU A 29 32.65 32.11 13.26
N ARG A 30 32.10 33.29 13.59
CA ARG A 30 32.25 34.62 12.92
C ARG A 30 32.37 34.66 11.38
N LEU A 31 31.44 35.36 10.71
CA LEU A 31 31.65 36.65 10.00
C LEU A 31 30.39 37.11 9.24
N GLN A 32 30.34 38.41 8.96
CA GLN A 32 29.22 39.26 8.52
C GLN A 32 28.78 39.03 7.06
N GLY A 33 27.53 39.41 6.75
CA GLY A 33 27.12 39.73 5.38
C GLY A 33 25.60 39.73 5.22
N GLY A 34 25.00 40.91 5.05
CA GLY A 34 23.59 41.03 4.73
C GLY A 34 23.29 40.59 3.31
N ALA A 35 22.11 40.00 3.10
CA ALA A 35 21.37 40.08 1.85
C ALA A 35 19.90 39.73 2.10
N SER A 36 19.08 40.70 1.72
CA SER A 36 17.66 40.68 1.44
C SER A 36 16.98 39.31 1.28
N ALA A 37 15.84 39.19 1.94
CA ALA A 37 14.81 38.16 1.85
C ALA A 37 14.82 37.35 0.54
N ALA A 38 15.31 36.11 0.63
CA ALA A 38 14.96 35.07 -0.33
C ALA A 38 13.52 34.65 -0.02
N VAL A 39 12.63 35.00 -0.94
CA VAL A 39 11.26 34.52 -1.02
C VAL A 39 11.31 32.99 -1.08
N LEU A 40 10.85 32.33 -0.02
CA LEU A 40 10.63 30.89 -0.03
C LEU A 40 9.51 30.61 -1.04
N PRO A 41 9.69 29.71 -2.02
CA PRO A 41 8.56 29.27 -2.82
C PRO A 41 7.61 28.53 -1.88
N MET A 42 6.36 28.99 -1.87
CA MET A 42 5.23 28.30 -1.26
C MET A 42 5.13 26.92 -1.93
N ALA A 43 5.75 25.91 -1.35
CA ALA A 43 5.50 24.54 -1.73
C ALA A 43 4.04 24.26 -1.36
N GLU A 44 3.23 24.04 -2.40
CA GLU A 44 1.86 23.54 -2.34
C GLU A 44 1.67 22.58 -1.17
N ALA A 45 1.05 23.06 -0.09
CA ALA A 45 0.29 22.20 0.78
C ALA A 45 -1.02 21.94 0.06
N GLU A 46 -0.98 21.04 -0.92
CA GLU A 46 -2.17 20.30 -1.32
C GLU A 46 -2.71 19.66 -0.04
N GLU A 47 -3.86 20.12 0.45
CA GLU A 47 -4.58 19.43 1.52
C GLU A 47 -5.01 18.06 0.98
N ALA A 48 -4.10 17.10 1.03
CA ALA A 48 -4.38 15.71 0.79
C ALA A 48 -5.33 15.27 1.90
N VAL A 49 -6.60 15.10 1.55
CA VAL A 49 -7.59 14.38 2.35
C VAL A 49 -6.90 13.12 2.87
N PRO A 50 -6.91 12.80 4.18
CA PRO A 50 -6.16 11.67 4.71
C PRO A 50 -6.75 10.36 4.17
N GLU A 51 -6.28 9.94 3.01
CA GLU A 51 -6.65 8.69 2.37
C GLU A 51 -6.18 7.56 3.28
N SER A 52 -7.06 6.60 3.58
CA SER A 52 -6.68 5.48 4.43
C SER A 52 -5.52 4.70 3.78
N PRO A 53 -4.48 4.32 4.53
CA PRO A 53 -3.37 3.53 3.98
C PRO A 53 -3.80 2.10 3.61
N TYR A 54 -5.00 1.70 4.05
CA TYR A 54 -5.60 0.40 3.81
C TYR A 54 -6.92 0.53 3.06
N VAL A 55 -7.24 -0.52 2.31
CA VAL A 55 -8.52 -0.73 1.64
C VAL A 55 -9.09 -2.08 2.06
N LYS A 56 -10.42 -2.15 2.15
CA LYS A 56 -11.17 -3.36 2.46
C LYS A 56 -11.77 -3.90 1.17
N LEU A 57 -11.43 -5.14 0.83
CA LEU A 57 -12.01 -5.87 -0.29
C LEU A 57 -12.92 -6.96 0.28
N ILE A 58 -14.17 -7.01 -0.17
CA ILE A 58 -15.18 -7.93 0.32
C ILE A 58 -15.45 -8.96 -0.78
N SER A 59 -15.33 -10.25 -0.46
CA SER A 59 -15.66 -11.34 -1.40
C SER A 59 -17.16 -11.56 -1.55
N ALA A 60 -17.56 -12.38 -2.52
CA ALA A 60 -18.93 -12.81 -2.75
C ALA A 60 -19.58 -13.50 -1.51
N GLU A 61 -18.75 -14.09 -0.65
CA GLU A 61 -19.17 -14.77 0.57
C GLU A 61 -19.22 -13.82 1.78
N GLY A 62 -18.88 -12.54 1.58
CA GLY A 62 -18.80 -11.53 2.62
C GLY A 62 -17.50 -11.55 3.44
N HIS A 63 -16.46 -12.27 2.99
CA HIS A 63 -15.16 -12.22 3.67
C HIS A 63 -14.44 -10.91 3.38
N GLU A 64 -14.03 -10.23 4.45
CA GLU A 64 -13.32 -8.96 4.39
C GLU A 64 -11.81 -9.16 4.40
N PHE A 65 -11.13 -8.61 3.39
CA PHE A 65 -9.68 -8.59 3.27
C PHE A 65 -9.17 -7.16 3.40
N ILE A 66 -8.30 -6.90 4.38
CA ILE A 66 -7.65 -5.60 4.54
C ILE A 66 -6.30 -5.63 3.82
N VAL A 67 -6.15 -4.78 2.82
CA VAL A 67 -5.00 -4.74 1.90
C VAL A 67 -4.39 -3.35 1.92
N ASP A 68 -3.05 -3.26 1.78
CA ASP A 68 -2.37 -1.99 1.62
C ASP A 68 -2.83 -1.30 0.32
N ARG A 69 -3.22 -0.03 0.41
CA ARG A 69 -3.68 0.75 -0.75
C ARG A 69 -2.66 0.75 -1.88
N LYS A 70 -1.36 0.81 -1.54
CA LYS A 70 -0.25 0.78 -2.50
C LYS A 70 -0.23 -0.50 -3.35
N CYS A 71 -0.59 -1.64 -2.78
CA CYS A 71 -0.68 -2.91 -3.50
C CYS A 71 -1.98 -3.00 -4.29
N ALA A 72 -3.09 -2.57 -3.69
CA ALA A 72 -4.40 -2.58 -4.33
C ALA A 72 -4.46 -1.70 -5.60
N MET A 73 -3.71 -0.59 -5.61
CA MET A 73 -3.59 0.32 -6.76
C MET A 73 -2.86 -0.27 -7.98
N ILE A 74 -2.28 -1.48 -7.88
CA ILE A 74 -1.75 -2.17 -9.06
C ILE A 74 -2.87 -2.55 -10.04
N SER A 75 -4.04 -2.91 -9.50
CA SER A 75 -5.21 -3.21 -10.31
C SER A 75 -5.77 -1.91 -10.88
N GLY A 76 -5.92 -1.86 -12.21
CA GLY A 76 -6.53 -0.73 -12.90
C GLY A 76 -7.97 -0.48 -12.43
N THR A 77 -8.73 -1.56 -12.27
CA THR A 77 -10.13 -1.54 -11.81
C THR A 77 -10.26 -0.99 -10.39
N ILE A 78 -9.48 -1.52 -9.43
CA ILE A 78 -9.51 -1.06 -8.04
C ILE A 78 -9.06 0.40 -7.94
N ARG A 79 -8.03 0.78 -8.70
CA ARG A 79 -7.59 2.18 -8.77
C ARG A 79 -8.71 3.09 -9.26
N ALA A 80 -9.41 2.73 -10.33
CA ALA A 80 -10.53 3.52 -10.85
C ALA A 80 -11.67 3.65 -9.82
N MET A 81 -11.99 2.56 -9.10
CA MET A 81 -13.01 2.58 -8.05
C MET A 81 -12.64 3.46 -6.86
N LEU A 82 -11.35 3.49 -6.47
CA LEU A 82 -10.85 4.32 -5.37
C LEU A 82 -10.61 5.79 -5.77
N SER A 83 -10.41 6.06 -7.06
CA SER A 83 -10.17 7.40 -7.60
C SER A 83 -11.43 8.09 -8.11
N GLY A 84 -12.56 7.40 -8.20
CA GLY A 84 -13.83 8.01 -8.60
C GLY A 84 -14.42 8.90 -7.49
N ASP A 85 -15.11 9.97 -7.88
CA ASP A 85 -15.86 10.88 -6.99
C ASP A 85 -17.04 10.21 -6.24
N PHE A 86 -17.19 8.89 -6.32
CA PHE A 86 -18.19 8.16 -5.56
C PHE A 86 -17.80 8.17 -4.08
N MET A 87 -18.46 9.05 -3.32
CA MET A 87 -18.32 9.20 -1.86
C MET A 87 -18.51 7.89 -1.06
N GLU A 88 -19.04 6.84 -1.69
CA GLU A 88 -19.23 5.50 -1.12
C GLU A 88 -17.94 4.66 -1.12
N ALA A 89 -16.97 4.95 -2.01
CA ALA A 89 -15.69 4.25 -2.07
C ALA A 89 -14.69 4.78 -1.03
N LYS A 90 -15.11 4.87 0.24
CA LYS A 90 -14.29 5.25 1.40
C LYS A 90 -13.23 4.19 1.77
N GLY A 91 -12.63 3.55 0.76
CA GLY A 91 -11.69 2.46 0.93
C GLY A 91 -12.36 1.11 1.15
N GLU A 92 -13.64 0.93 0.82
CA GLU A 92 -14.31 -0.38 0.84
C GLU A 92 -14.84 -0.72 -0.55
N ILE A 93 -14.59 -1.95 -1.02
CA ILE A 93 -14.99 -2.44 -2.35
C ILE A 93 -15.57 -3.84 -2.20
N ASN A 94 -16.75 -4.08 -2.79
CA ASN A 94 -17.42 -5.37 -2.80
C ASN A 94 -17.29 -6.05 -4.17
N PHE A 95 -16.86 -7.31 -4.16
CA PHE A 95 -16.79 -8.18 -5.33
C PHE A 95 -17.79 -9.34 -5.23
N PRO A 96 -19.05 -9.15 -5.66
CA PRO A 96 -20.09 -10.18 -5.55
C PRO A 96 -19.84 -11.40 -6.44
N GLU A 97 -18.91 -11.33 -7.39
CA GLU A 97 -18.60 -12.42 -8.33
C GLU A 97 -17.33 -13.20 -7.93
N LEU A 98 -16.52 -12.67 -7.01
CA LEU A 98 -15.24 -13.27 -6.62
C LEU A 98 -15.38 -14.04 -5.32
N LYS A 99 -15.16 -15.37 -5.39
CA LYS A 99 -15.06 -16.22 -4.19
C LYS A 99 -13.84 -15.84 -3.36
N SER A 100 -13.89 -16.15 -2.06
CA SER A 100 -12.82 -15.78 -1.13
C SER A 100 -11.46 -16.38 -1.52
N ALA A 101 -11.42 -17.64 -1.94
CA ALA A 101 -10.19 -18.31 -2.36
C ALA A 101 -9.54 -17.65 -3.59
N ILE A 102 -10.35 -17.13 -4.52
CA ILE A 102 -9.85 -16.45 -5.72
C ILE A 102 -9.34 -15.06 -5.34
N LEU A 103 -10.11 -14.31 -4.54
CA LEU A 103 -9.73 -12.98 -4.09
C LEU A 103 -8.44 -13.01 -3.26
N GLU A 104 -8.27 -14.00 -2.39
CA GLU A 104 -7.04 -14.22 -1.62
C GLU A 104 -5.82 -14.40 -2.54
N LYS A 105 -5.93 -15.24 -3.57
CA LYS A 105 -4.86 -15.47 -4.54
C LYS A 105 -4.54 -14.25 -5.38
N VAL A 106 -5.55 -13.47 -5.77
CA VAL A 106 -5.34 -12.19 -6.44
C VAL A 106 -4.59 -11.21 -5.55
N ILE A 107 -4.98 -11.08 -4.27
CA ILE A 107 -4.30 -10.21 -3.31
C ILE A 107 -2.85 -10.66 -3.14
N GLN A 108 -2.60 -11.97 -3.01
CA GLN A 108 -1.25 -12.53 -2.94
C GLN A 108 -0.42 -12.12 -4.17
N TYR A 109 -1.01 -12.18 -5.36
CA TYR A 109 -0.36 -11.75 -6.60
C TYR A 109 -0.08 -10.24 -6.64
N MET A 110 -0.97 -9.39 -6.14
CA MET A 110 -0.72 -7.94 -6.04
C MET A 110 0.53 -7.66 -5.19
N TYR A 111 0.64 -8.28 -4.01
CA TYR A 111 1.83 -8.14 -3.16
C TYR A 111 3.09 -8.69 -3.83
N TYR A 112 2.98 -9.84 -4.49
CA TYR A 112 4.07 -10.42 -5.25
C TYR A 112 4.57 -9.47 -6.34
N LYS A 113 3.65 -8.88 -7.12
CA LYS A 113 3.96 -7.91 -8.17
C LYS A 113 4.65 -6.66 -7.62
N VAL A 114 4.17 -6.06 -6.50
CA VAL A 114 4.89 -4.92 -5.87
C VAL A 114 6.30 -5.32 -5.43
N LYS A 115 6.41 -6.46 -4.74
CA LYS A 115 7.65 -6.90 -4.10
C LYS A 115 8.74 -7.17 -5.14
N TYR A 116 8.39 -7.79 -6.25
CA TYR A 116 9.35 -8.21 -7.27
C TYR A 116 9.44 -7.26 -8.47
N SER A 117 8.56 -6.25 -8.59
CA SER A 117 8.63 -5.27 -9.68
C SER A 117 9.94 -4.45 -9.71
N LYS A 118 10.61 -4.27 -8.56
CA LYS A 118 11.84 -3.46 -8.44
C LYS A 118 13.07 -4.28 -8.05
N GLY A 119 12.94 -5.60 -7.97
CA GLY A 119 14.02 -6.49 -7.55
C GLY A 119 15.01 -6.79 -8.68
N THR A 120 16.30 -6.83 -8.36
CA THR A 120 17.34 -7.37 -9.27
C THR A 120 17.38 -8.90 -9.25
N GLN A 121 16.76 -9.53 -8.25
CA GLN A 121 16.74 -10.98 -8.08
C GLN A 121 15.63 -11.63 -8.90
N PRO A 122 15.85 -12.84 -9.44
CA PRO A 122 14.81 -13.58 -10.13
C PRO A 122 13.64 -13.82 -9.17
N PRO A 123 12.40 -13.56 -9.61
CA PRO A 123 11.25 -13.71 -8.73
C PRO A 123 10.94 -15.21 -8.53
N PRO A 124 10.48 -15.61 -7.33
CA PRO A 124 10.16 -17.00 -7.05
C PRO A 124 8.90 -17.45 -7.81
N GLU A 125 8.74 -18.75 -8.03
CA GLU A 125 7.57 -19.26 -8.74
C GLU A 125 6.28 -19.03 -7.94
N PHE A 126 5.22 -18.55 -8.63
CA PHE A 126 3.91 -18.31 -8.02
C PHE A 126 3.01 -19.52 -8.29
N GLU A 127 2.88 -20.39 -7.28
CA GLU A 127 2.10 -21.62 -7.38
C GLU A 127 0.59 -21.33 -7.41
N ILE A 128 -0.04 -21.78 -8.50
CA ILE A 128 -1.48 -21.70 -8.74
C ILE A 128 -2.04 -23.12 -8.76
N GLU A 129 -3.00 -23.39 -7.89
CA GLU A 129 -3.70 -24.67 -7.90
C GLU A 129 -4.55 -24.79 -9.17
N PRO A 130 -4.54 -25.95 -9.85
CA PRO A 130 -5.25 -26.12 -11.12
C PRO A 130 -6.76 -25.94 -10.97
N GLU A 131 -7.31 -26.22 -9.80
CA GLU A 131 -8.75 -26.11 -9.50
C GLU A 131 -9.28 -24.67 -9.56
N ILE A 132 -8.43 -23.69 -9.22
CA ILE A 132 -8.81 -22.27 -9.19
C ILE A 132 -8.33 -21.49 -10.41
N ALA A 133 -7.46 -22.08 -11.24
CA ALA A 133 -6.76 -21.38 -12.33
C ALA A 133 -7.71 -20.66 -13.30
N LEU A 134 -8.82 -21.31 -13.69
CA LEU A 134 -9.78 -20.72 -14.62
C LEU A 134 -10.50 -19.50 -14.03
N HIS A 135 -10.99 -19.62 -12.79
CA HIS A 135 -11.64 -18.51 -12.11
C HIS A 135 -10.66 -17.37 -11.80
N LEU A 136 -9.41 -17.70 -11.48
CA LEU A 136 -8.34 -16.73 -11.26
C LEU A 136 -8.01 -15.94 -12.53
N LEU A 137 -7.99 -16.61 -13.69
CA LEU A 137 -7.79 -15.95 -14.98
C LEU A 137 -8.92 -14.95 -15.31
N MET A 138 -10.18 -15.35 -15.07
CA MET A 138 -11.33 -14.45 -15.23
C MET A 138 -11.24 -13.24 -14.29
N ALA A 139 -10.87 -13.47 -13.03
CA ALA A 139 -10.70 -12.41 -12.04
C ALA A 139 -9.55 -11.46 -12.41
N ALA A 140 -8.43 -11.97 -12.90
CA ALA A 140 -7.28 -11.17 -13.32
C ALA A 140 -7.65 -10.23 -14.48
N ASN A 141 -8.42 -10.72 -15.45
CA ASN A 141 -8.92 -9.89 -16.55
C ASN A 141 -9.92 -8.84 -16.06
N TYR A 142 -10.80 -9.18 -15.11
CA TYR A 142 -11.74 -8.23 -14.52
C TYR A 142 -11.05 -7.13 -13.70
N LEU A 143 -10.00 -7.49 -12.96
CA LEU A 143 -9.25 -6.58 -12.11
C LEU A 143 -8.09 -5.88 -12.81
N ASP A 144 -7.82 -6.18 -14.08
CA ASP A 144 -6.73 -5.59 -14.88
C ASP A 144 -5.38 -5.64 -14.14
N CYS A 145 -4.93 -6.85 -13.77
CA CYS A 145 -3.71 -7.06 -12.96
C CYS A 145 -2.78 -8.16 -13.47
#